data_AF-A0A2J6SVV1-F1
#
_entry.id   AF-A0A2J6SVV1-F1
#
_cell.length_a   1.000
_cell.length_b   1.000
_cell.length_c   1.000
_cell.angle_alpha   90.00
_cell.angle_beta   90.00
_cell.angle_gamma   90.00
#
_symmetry.space_group_name_H-M   'P 1'
#
loop_
_entity.id
_entity.type
_entity.pdbx_description
1 polymer ?
#
loop_
_entity_poly.entity_id
_entity_poly.type
_entity_poly.pdbx_seq_one_letter_code
_entity_poly.pdbx_strand_id
1 'polypeptide(L)'
;DLHRILNTLRPQRIAVLPHSPRTPRTRIRKSRARETTRSDRIRIKTALEWATPRSVWRRYKDEYGFTLRQIRLVQQNLITPQKKTKVGRKPTIPAEKVTKLKEWLLANPVYRYISFYNLPTCTPELELQEYGFEAIRTVFKSIGYGRRVAKRKGFSDDLVHMA
;
A
#
# COMPACT_ATOMS: atom_id res chain seq x y z
N ASP A 1 -62.30 2.86 -32.70
CA ASP A 1 -61.06 2.16 -32.27
C ASP A 1 -59.79 3.01 -32.36
N LEU A 2 -59.71 4.04 -31.51
CA LEU A 2 -58.53 4.91 -31.39
C LEU A 2 -57.39 4.30 -30.57
N HIS A 3 -57.61 3.13 -29.96
CA HIS A 3 -56.66 2.46 -29.09
C HIS A 3 -55.52 1.73 -29.83
N ARG A 4 -55.57 1.62 -31.17
CA ARG A 4 -54.57 0.89 -31.96
C ARG A 4 -53.44 1.76 -32.51
N ILE A 5 -53.57 3.09 -32.45
CA ILE A 5 -52.60 4.05 -33.02
C ILE A 5 -51.52 4.45 -32.00
N LEU A 6 -51.81 4.38 -30.69
CA LEU A 6 -50.89 4.87 -29.65
C LEU A 6 -49.75 3.90 -29.27
N ASN A 7 -49.70 2.70 -29.84
CA ASN A 7 -48.81 1.62 -29.39
C ASN A 7 -47.69 1.23 -30.38
N THR A 8 -47.12 2.20 -31.12
CA THR A 8 -45.90 1.94 -31.92
C THR A 8 -44.84 3.02 -31.77
N LEU A 9 -44.54 3.44 -30.53
CA LEU A 9 -43.28 4.13 -30.25
C LEU A 9 -42.29 3.13 -29.66
N ARG A 10 -41.59 2.42 -30.56
CA ARG A 10 -40.32 1.76 -30.22
C ARG A 10 -39.38 2.84 -29.67
N PRO A 11 -38.81 2.70 -28.46
CA PRO A 11 -37.74 3.58 -28.04
C PRO A 11 -36.57 3.36 -28.99
N GLN A 12 -36.20 4.41 -29.72
CA GLN A 12 -35.03 4.39 -30.57
C GLN A 12 -33.80 4.08 -29.71
N ARG A 13 -32.99 3.14 -30.19
CA ARG A 13 -31.68 2.83 -29.63
C ARG A 13 -30.94 4.13 -29.36
N ILE A 14 -30.59 4.35 -28.10
CA ILE A 14 -29.64 5.39 -27.70
C ILE A 14 -28.36 5.13 -28.51
N ALA A 15 -28.05 6.03 -29.44
CA ALA A 15 -26.79 6.02 -30.15
C ALA A 15 -25.68 6.13 -29.11
N VAL A 16 -24.91 5.05 -28.93
CA VAL A 16 -23.73 5.04 -28.08
C VAL A 16 -22.73 6.00 -28.72
N LEU A 17 -22.62 7.22 -28.17
CA LEU A 17 -21.59 8.17 -28.57
C LEU A 17 -20.21 7.50 -28.47
N PRO A 18 -19.31 7.71 -29.45
CA PRO A 18 -17.97 7.17 -29.38
C PRO A 18 -17.29 7.66 -28.10
N HIS A 19 -16.69 6.73 -27.37
CA HIS A 19 -15.95 7.05 -26.15
C HIS A 19 -14.85 8.05 -26.50
N SER A 20 -14.97 9.29 -26.02
CA SER A 20 -13.88 10.26 -26.15
C SER A 20 -12.62 9.66 -25.51
N PRO A 21 -11.45 9.69 -26.18
CA PRO A 21 -10.23 9.19 -25.59
C PRO A 21 -9.98 9.92 -24.26
N ARG A 22 -9.94 9.16 -23.16
CA ARG A 22 -9.60 9.69 -21.85
C ARG A 22 -8.19 10.26 -21.94
N THR A 23 -8.06 11.57 -22.02
CA THR A 23 -6.78 12.26 -21.87
C THR A 23 -6.13 11.78 -20.57
N PRO A 24 -4.84 11.42 -20.57
CA PRO A 24 -4.16 11.00 -19.35
C PRO A 24 -4.25 12.14 -18.33
N ARG A 25 -5.03 11.94 -17.26
CA ARG A 25 -5.07 12.88 -16.13
C ARG A 25 -3.69 12.88 -15.50
N THR A 26 -2.86 13.84 -15.86
CA THR A 26 -1.65 14.19 -15.12
C THR A 26 -2.11 14.55 -13.71
N ARG A 27 -1.94 13.61 -12.77
CA ARG A 27 -2.21 13.87 -11.35
C ARG A 27 -1.22 14.93 -10.91
N ILE A 28 -1.65 16.20 -10.90
CA ILE A 28 -0.91 17.27 -10.25
C ILE A 28 -0.72 16.84 -8.80
N ARG A 29 0.52 16.48 -8.45
CA ARG A 29 0.86 16.08 -7.09
C ARG A 29 0.75 17.33 -6.23
N LYS A 30 -0.28 17.39 -5.39
CA LYS A 30 -0.42 18.46 -4.39
C LYS A 30 0.84 18.49 -3.53
N SER A 31 1.38 19.69 -3.31
CA SER A 31 2.49 19.90 -2.38
C SER A 31 2.12 19.35 -1.01
N ARG A 32 3.10 18.72 -0.33
CA ARG A 32 2.88 18.17 1.01
C ARG A 32 2.74 19.33 2.00
N ALA A 33 1.84 19.18 2.96
CA ALA A 33 1.72 20.14 4.07
C ALA A 33 3.02 20.18 4.88
N ARG A 34 3.40 21.38 5.32
CA ARG A 34 4.59 21.63 6.15
C ARG A 34 4.56 20.79 7.43
N GLU A 35 5.69 20.26 7.88
CA GLU A 35 5.74 19.54 9.16
C GLU A 35 5.57 20.48 10.36
N THR A 36 4.86 20.02 11.40
CA THR A 36 4.69 20.81 12.63
C THR A 36 5.93 20.73 13.50
N THR A 37 6.56 21.87 13.74
CA THR A 37 7.74 21.97 14.60
C THR A 37 7.37 21.86 16.08
N ARG A 38 8.37 21.76 16.98
CA ARG A 38 8.13 21.71 18.43
C ARG A 38 7.44 22.98 18.94
N SER A 39 7.85 24.16 18.48
CA SER A 39 7.23 25.44 18.85
C SER A 39 5.78 25.52 18.37
N ASP A 40 5.49 25.09 17.15
CA ASP A 40 4.13 25.02 16.62
C ASP A 40 3.24 24.11 17.48
N ARG A 41 3.80 22.98 17.93
CA ARG A 41 3.09 22.04 18.82
C ARG A 41 2.77 22.66 20.17
N ILE A 42 3.70 23.42 20.75
CA ILE A 42 3.46 24.15 22.00
C ILE A 42 2.32 25.14 21.79
N ARG A 43 2.38 25.99 20.76
CA ARG A 43 1.33 26.98 20.45
C ARG A 43 -0.05 26.35 20.22
N ILE A 44 -0.09 25.21 19.54
CA ILE A 44 -1.34 24.49 19.31
C ILE A 44 -1.85 23.88 20.60
N LYS A 45 -1.00 23.27 21.44
CA LYS A 45 -1.42 22.68 22.71
C LYS A 45 -1.92 23.74 23.69
N THR A 46 -1.20 24.85 23.84
CA THR A 46 -1.64 25.97 24.69
C THR A 46 -2.97 26.54 24.21
N ALA A 47 -3.17 26.70 22.90
CA ALA A 47 -4.46 27.15 22.37
C ALA A 47 -5.60 26.14 22.59
N LEU A 48 -5.29 24.85 22.59
CA LEU A 48 -6.28 23.77 22.81
C LEU A 48 -6.70 23.64 24.28
N GLU A 49 -5.96 24.19 25.23
CA GLU A 49 -6.37 24.24 26.65
C GLU A 49 -7.65 25.08 26.83
N TRP A 50 -7.85 26.09 25.98
CA TRP A 50 -8.92 27.08 26.11
C TRP A 50 -9.97 27.00 24.99
N ALA A 51 -9.73 26.19 23.94
CA ALA A 51 -10.54 26.22 22.74
C ALA A 51 -10.62 24.87 22.02
N THR A 52 -11.69 24.70 21.23
CA THR A 52 -11.86 23.50 20.42
C THR A 52 -10.86 23.45 19.24
N PRO A 53 -10.49 22.27 18.72
CA PRO A 53 -9.63 22.15 17.56
C PRO A 53 -10.12 22.92 16.33
N ARG A 54 -11.44 23.09 16.17
CA ARG A 54 -12.03 23.77 15.02
C ARG A 54 -11.94 25.28 15.13
N SER A 55 -12.03 25.84 16.34
CA SER A 55 -11.81 27.27 16.58
C SER A 55 -10.33 27.64 16.49
N VAL A 56 -9.44 26.81 17.05
CA VAL A 56 -7.98 26.97 16.90
C VAL A 56 -7.58 26.94 15.42
N TRP A 57 -8.15 26.00 14.65
CA TRP A 57 -7.91 25.93 13.20
C TRP A 57 -8.34 27.19 12.47
N ARG A 58 -9.52 27.76 12.75
CA ARG A 58 -9.96 28.99 12.07
C ARG A 58 -8.97 30.14 12.26
N ARG A 59 -8.38 30.26 13.47
CA ARG A 59 -7.38 31.30 13.75
C ARG A 59 -6.05 30.99 13.07
N TYR A 60 -5.55 29.77 13.22
CA TYR A 60 -4.19 29.43 12.77
C TYR A 60 -4.08 29.03 11.30
N LYS A 61 -5.21 28.88 10.60
CA LYS A 61 -5.21 28.57 9.17
C LYS A 61 -4.56 29.68 8.36
N ASP A 62 -4.95 30.92 8.60
CA ASP A 62 -4.49 32.05 7.78
C ASP A 62 -3.12 32.55 8.27
N GLU A 63 -2.89 32.53 9.59
CA GLU A 63 -1.64 33.01 10.21
C GLU A 63 -0.46 32.03 10.06
N TYR A 64 -0.70 30.72 10.24
CA TYR A 64 0.35 29.70 10.26
C TYR A 64 0.22 28.63 9.16
N GLY A 65 -0.88 28.63 8.41
CA GLY A 65 -1.12 27.62 7.37
C GLY A 65 -1.45 26.23 7.92
N PHE A 66 -1.82 26.09 9.20
CA PHE A 66 -2.09 24.78 9.77
C PHE A 66 -3.42 24.20 9.28
N THR A 67 -3.39 22.91 8.98
CA THR A 67 -4.57 22.11 8.65
C THR A 67 -5.22 21.57 9.93
N LEU A 68 -6.54 21.38 9.89
CA LEU A 68 -7.28 20.76 11.00
C LEU A 68 -6.71 19.38 11.38
N ARG A 69 -6.20 18.63 10.39
CA ARG A 69 -5.55 17.34 10.62
C ARG A 69 -4.28 17.48 11.46
N GLN A 70 -3.44 18.48 11.18
CA GLN A 70 -2.24 18.73 11.97
C GLN A 70 -2.61 19.08 13.41
N ILE A 71 -3.60 19.93 13.64
CA ILE A 71 -4.04 20.30 15.00
C ILE A 71 -4.52 19.07 15.78
N ARG A 72 -5.35 18.22 15.16
CA ARG A 72 -5.80 16.95 15.77
C ARG A 72 -4.63 16.00 16.06
N LEU A 73 -3.67 15.91 15.15
CA LEU A 73 -2.46 15.11 15.36
C LEU A 73 -1.64 15.66 16.54
N VAL A 74 -1.49 16.97 16.66
CA VAL A 74 -0.76 17.57 17.80
C VAL A 74 -1.48 17.32 19.12
N GLN A 75 -2.81 17.37 19.14
CA GLN A 75 -3.61 17.05 20.32
C GLN A 75 -3.31 15.64 20.84
N GLN A 76 -3.21 14.66 19.93
CA GLN A 76 -3.01 13.24 20.28
C GLN A 76 -1.56 12.85 20.54
N ASN A 77 -0.56 13.64 20.10
CA ASN A 77 0.85 13.25 20.16
C ASN A 77 1.64 14.12 21.17
N LEU A 78 2.87 13.69 21.44
CA LEU A 78 3.82 14.42 22.29
C LEU A 78 4.23 15.77 21.68
N ILE A 79 4.65 16.70 22.55
CA ILE A 79 5.14 18.03 22.17
C ILE A 79 6.41 17.90 21.33
N THR A 80 7.33 17.03 21.74
CA THR A 80 8.55 16.75 20.97
C THR A 80 8.18 15.90 19.74
N PRO A 81 8.43 16.39 18.51
CA PRO A 81 8.16 15.62 17.31
C PRO A 81 9.09 14.40 17.26
N GLN A 82 8.53 13.21 17.47
CA GLN A 82 9.23 11.97 17.23
C GLN A 82 9.07 11.59 15.75
N LYS A 83 10.20 11.42 15.04
CA LYS A 83 10.19 10.83 13.70
C LYS A 83 9.84 9.35 13.85
N LYS A 84 8.60 8.99 13.51
CA LYS A 84 8.07 7.62 13.67
C LYS A 84 8.77 6.57 12.81
N THR A 85 9.65 6.96 11.88
CA THR A 85 10.32 6.03 10.98
C THR A 85 11.77 6.43 10.73
N LYS A 86 12.68 5.77 11.45
CA LYS A 86 14.04 5.45 10.95
C LYS A 86 14.02 4.18 10.09
N VAL A 87 12.87 3.78 9.56
CA VAL A 87 12.79 2.67 8.62
C VAL A 87 13.09 3.27 7.26
N GLY A 88 14.36 3.17 6.84
CA GLY A 88 14.74 3.44 5.46
C GLY A 88 13.92 2.59 4.49
N ARG A 89 14.11 2.78 3.18
CA ARG A 89 13.55 1.83 2.21
C ARG A 89 14.06 0.43 2.59
N LYS A 90 13.16 -0.53 2.80
CA LYS A 90 13.56 -1.92 2.97
C LYS A 90 14.41 -2.32 1.76
N PRO A 91 15.51 -3.08 1.95
CA PRO A 91 16.35 -3.49 0.85
C PRO A 91 15.49 -4.24 -0.16
N THR A 92 15.50 -3.75 -1.39
CA THR A 92 14.86 -4.44 -2.51
C THR A 92 15.80 -5.56 -2.90
N ILE A 93 15.27 -6.78 -3.04
CA ILE A 93 16.08 -7.91 -3.53
C ILE A 93 16.62 -7.53 -4.93
N PRO A 94 17.94 -7.58 -5.14
CA PRO A 94 18.54 -7.19 -6.41
C PRO A 94 18.06 -8.12 -7.54
N ALA A 95 18.05 -7.60 -8.77
CA ALA A 95 17.51 -8.32 -9.94
C ALA A 95 18.19 -9.69 -10.17
N GLU A 96 19.49 -9.79 -9.89
CA GLU A 96 20.25 -11.04 -10.01
C GLU A 96 19.76 -12.12 -9.03
N LYS A 97 19.40 -11.74 -7.80
CA LYS A 97 18.81 -12.68 -6.84
C LYS A 97 17.40 -13.07 -7.26
N VAL A 98 16.66 -12.16 -7.92
CA VAL A 98 15.34 -12.47 -8.49
C VAL A 98 15.43 -13.51 -9.61
N THR A 99 16.42 -13.40 -10.51
CA THR A 99 16.60 -14.38 -11.59
C THR A 99 17.03 -15.74 -11.04
N LYS A 100 18.00 -15.79 -10.13
CA LYS A 100 18.41 -17.03 -9.46
C LYS A 100 17.25 -17.70 -8.71
N LEU A 101 16.42 -16.92 -8.01
CA LEU A 101 15.23 -17.44 -7.33
C LEU A 101 14.22 -18.01 -8.33
N LYS A 102 14.04 -17.37 -9.50
CA LYS A 102 13.16 -17.87 -10.55
C LYS A 102 13.67 -19.19 -11.12
N GLU A 103 14.96 -19.29 -11.42
CA GLU A 103 15.60 -20.52 -11.90
C GLU A 103 15.46 -21.65 -10.89
N TRP A 104 15.76 -21.37 -9.62
CA TRP A 104 15.58 -22.31 -8.53
C TRP A 104 14.14 -22.82 -8.44
N LEU A 105 13.13 -21.94 -8.46
CA LEU A 105 11.71 -22.34 -8.45
C LEU A 105 11.28 -23.21 -9.64
N LEU A 106 11.95 -23.05 -10.78
CA LEU A 106 11.66 -23.81 -11.99
C LEU A 106 12.42 -25.14 -12.04
N ALA A 107 13.55 -25.25 -11.35
CA ALA A 107 14.39 -26.45 -11.32
C ALA A 107 13.65 -27.67 -10.75
N ASN A 108 12.80 -27.49 -9.72
CA ASN A 108 12.03 -28.60 -9.14
C ASN A 108 10.59 -28.18 -8.81
N PRO A 109 9.57 -28.98 -9.18
CA PRO A 109 8.18 -28.71 -8.82
C PRO A 109 7.90 -28.77 -7.31
N VAL A 110 8.76 -29.39 -6.48
CA VAL A 110 8.57 -29.43 -5.01
C VAL A 110 8.82 -28.06 -4.38
N TYR A 111 9.79 -27.31 -4.90
CA TYR A 111 10.15 -25.97 -4.39
C TYR A 111 9.01 -24.96 -4.45
N ARG A 112 8.04 -25.24 -5.32
CA ARG A 112 6.81 -24.47 -5.53
C ARG A 112 5.86 -24.46 -4.34
N TYR A 113 6.00 -25.45 -3.46
CA TYR A 113 5.15 -25.63 -2.27
C TYR A 113 5.75 -25.04 -1.00
N ILE A 114 7.04 -24.69 -1.01
CA ILE A 114 7.74 -24.16 0.17
C ILE A 114 7.13 -22.81 0.59
N SER A 115 6.92 -22.66 1.90
CA SER A 115 6.42 -21.43 2.50
C SER A 115 7.45 -20.30 2.39
N PHE A 116 7.00 -19.05 2.14
CA PHE A 116 7.90 -17.90 2.11
C PHE A 116 8.67 -17.69 3.41
N TYR A 117 8.11 -18.16 4.54
CA TYR A 117 8.77 -18.13 5.83
C TYR A 117 9.98 -19.07 5.90
N ASN A 118 9.93 -20.18 5.17
CA ASN A 118 10.96 -21.23 5.21
C ASN A 118 11.99 -21.06 4.09
N LEU A 119 11.69 -20.27 3.05
CA LEU A 119 12.62 -20.05 1.93
C LEU A 119 14.03 -19.59 2.37
N PRO A 120 14.19 -18.62 3.31
CA PRO A 120 15.53 -18.24 3.76
C PRO A 120 16.31 -19.38 4.44
N THR A 121 15.61 -20.38 4.98
CA THR A 121 16.19 -21.55 5.63
C THR A 121 16.44 -22.69 4.64
N CYS A 122 15.52 -22.94 3.71
CA CYS A 122 15.62 -24.03 2.73
C CYS A 122 16.60 -23.74 1.59
N THR A 123 16.91 -22.46 1.32
CA THR A 123 17.82 -22.06 0.23
C THR A 123 18.88 -21.08 0.74
N PRO A 124 19.87 -21.56 1.51
CA PRO A 124 20.96 -20.70 1.98
C PRO A 124 21.77 -20.12 0.80
N GLU A 125 21.86 -20.85 -0.32
CA GLU A 125 22.59 -20.44 -1.54
C GLU A 125 22.05 -19.17 -2.20
N LEU A 126 20.77 -18.82 -1.96
CA LEU A 126 20.17 -17.59 -2.50
C LEU A 126 20.37 -16.39 -1.57
N GLU A 127 20.98 -16.58 -0.39
CA GLU A 127 21.27 -15.54 0.61
C GLU A 127 20.06 -14.63 0.89
N LEU A 128 18.90 -15.27 1.11
CA LEU A 128 17.64 -14.56 1.34
C LEU A 128 17.40 -14.18 2.81
N GLN A 129 18.32 -14.54 3.71
CA GLN A 129 18.20 -14.34 5.17
C GLN A 129 18.12 -12.88 5.59
N GLU A 130 18.75 -11.98 4.84
CA GLU A 130 18.75 -10.54 5.11
C GLU A 130 17.45 -9.84 4.67
N TYR A 131 16.61 -10.53 3.88
CA TYR A 131 15.41 -9.94 3.31
C TYR A 131 14.16 -10.37 4.07
N GLY A 132 13.38 -9.37 4.50
CA GLY A 132 12.11 -9.64 5.16
C GLY A 132 11.08 -10.31 4.23
N PHE A 133 10.14 -11.04 4.83
CA PHE A 133 9.03 -11.73 4.15
C PHE A 133 8.33 -10.91 3.05
N GLU A 134 8.07 -9.62 3.30
CA GLU A 134 7.39 -8.76 2.31
C GLU A 134 8.24 -8.51 1.06
N ALA A 135 9.57 -8.48 1.18
CA ALA A 135 10.46 -8.34 0.03
C ALA A 135 10.39 -9.60 -0.85
N ILE A 136 10.51 -10.77 -0.22
CA ILE A 136 10.38 -12.07 -0.89
C ILE A 136 9.01 -12.17 -1.58
N ARG A 137 7.93 -11.91 -0.86
CA ARG A 137 6.57 -11.92 -1.41
C ARG A 137 6.40 -10.98 -2.61
N THR A 138 7.03 -9.81 -2.57
CA THR A 138 6.98 -8.83 -3.66
C THR A 138 7.72 -9.36 -4.90
N VAL A 139 8.88 -10.00 -4.71
CA VAL A 139 9.62 -10.65 -5.80
C VAL A 139 8.81 -11.77 -6.47
N PHE A 140 8.17 -12.62 -5.67
CA PHE A 140 7.32 -13.68 -6.23
C PHE A 140 6.17 -13.12 -7.07
N LYS A 141 5.55 -12.01 -6.62
CA LYS A 141 4.55 -11.30 -7.42
C LYS A 141 5.14 -10.73 -8.71
N SER A 142 6.35 -10.16 -8.68
CA SER A 142 6.98 -9.60 -9.89
C SER A 142 7.38 -10.68 -10.90
N ILE A 143 7.74 -11.88 -10.43
CA ILE A 143 7.98 -13.05 -11.30
C ILE A 143 6.66 -13.57 -11.92
N GLY A 144 5.50 -13.13 -11.41
CA GLY A 144 4.19 -13.65 -11.83
C GLY A 144 3.87 -15.00 -11.18
N TYR A 145 4.55 -15.35 -10.09
CA TYR A 145 4.40 -16.64 -9.44
C TYR A 145 3.40 -16.57 -8.27
N GLY A 146 2.26 -17.23 -8.46
CA GLY A 146 1.27 -17.45 -7.40
C GLY A 146 1.48 -18.82 -6.74
N ARG A 147 1.71 -18.83 -5.42
CA ARG A 147 1.88 -20.06 -4.64
C ARG A 147 0.67 -20.99 -4.83
N ARG A 148 0.89 -22.21 -5.30
CA ARG A 148 -0.13 -23.27 -5.31
C ARG A 148 -0.15 -23.94 -3.94
N VAL A 149 -0.95 -23.44 -3.02
CA VAL A 149 -1.16 -24.12 -1.73
C VAL A 149 -2.62 -24.46 -1.62
N ALA A 150 -2.90 -25.76 -1.54
CA ALA A 150 -4.20 -26.23 -1.09
C ALA A 150 -4.46 -25.63 0.30
N LYS A 151 -5.63 -25.02 0.50
CA LYS A 151 -6.03 -24.46 1.79
C LYS A 151 -6.19 -25.60 2.82
N ARG A 152 -5.11 -25.92 3.54
CA ARG A 152 -5.01 -26.75 4.79
C ARG A 152 -5.47 -28.22 4.73
N LYS A 153 -4.56 -29.14 5.08
CA LYS A 153 -4.44 -29.91 6.34
C LYS A 153 -3.49 -31.08 6.04
N GLY A 154 -2.31 -31.13 6.67
CA GLY A 154 -1.42 -32.30 6.61
C GLY A 154 -0.11 -32.19 5.82
N PHE A 155 0.34 -31.02 5.37
CA PHE A 155 1.75 -30.86 4.97
C PHE A 155 2.56 -30.54 6.23
N SER A 156 3.11 -31.58 6.87
CA SER A 156 4.24 -31.41 7.78
C SER A 156 5.49 -31.11 6.93
N ASP A 157 6.20 -30.04 7.28
CA ASP A 157 7.58 -29.84 6.84
C ASP A 157 8.46 -30.81 7.65
N ASP A 158 8.31 -32.13 7.42
CA ASP A 158 9.27 -33.10 7.93
C ASP A 158 10.52 -32.99 7.06
N LEU A 159 11.51 -32.29 7.59
CA LEU A 159 12.88 -32.29 7.07
C LEU A 159 13.36 -33.74 7.06
N VAL A 160 13.28 -34.39 5.91
CA VAL A 160 13.98 -35.65 5.66
C VAL A 160 15.46 -35.33 5.77
N HIS A 161 16.06 -35.65 6.91
CA HIS A 161 17.50 -35.82 7.07
C HIS A 161 17.97 -36.81 6.00
N MET A 162 18.57 -36.30 4.93
CA MET A 162 19.42 -37.07 4.04
C MET A 162 20.87 -36.63 4.29
N ALA A 163 21.44 -37.17 5.38
CA ALA A 163 22.84 -37.48 5.59
C ALA A 163 22.97 -38.23 6.91
#